data_AF-A0A2V5RAL7-F1
#
_entry.id   AF-A0A2V5RAL7-F1
#
_cell.length_a   1.000
_cell.length_b   1.000
_cell.length_c   1.000
_cell.angle_alpha   90.00
_cell.angle_beta   90.00
_cell.angle_gamma   90.00
#
_symmetry.space_group_name_H-M   'P 1'
#
loop_
_entity.id
_entity.type
_entity.pdbx_description
1 polymer ?
#
loop_
_entity_poly.entity_id
_entity_poly.type
_entity_poly.pdbx_seq_one_letter_code
_entity_poly.pdbx_strand_id
1 'polypeptide(L)'
;MLIGAALTLHGQEAAPPSVDLYQPEVPATPSPPPNGPALPELSQLDETFKKPKSLGKEADELRLHTEWRQLKNRTVNDPAVQAAKAFAQAARTDLEKRNRLRDYYNTYYERMSALATSAEIKLALEALKTSHQGLLAQPRVRPTPDTSTPTPTPSGTPAPKQPAHKHKKKNRKSWFGGQFATPHSMEYSYTHRVYGAFV
;
A
#
# COMPACT_ATOMS: atom_id res chain seq x y z
N MET A 1 16.11 -21.64 -42.57
CA MET A 1 16.97 -20.75 -41.76
C MET A 1 16.62 -20.99 -40.30
N LEU A 2 17.32 -21.93 -39.68
CA LEU A 2 17.27 -22.24 -38.25
C LEU A 2 18.18 -21.24 -37.53
N ILE A 3 17.68 -20.55 -36.50
CA ILE A 3 18.54 -19.91 -35.50
C ILE A 3 17.93 -20.22 -34.13
N GLY A 4 18.53 -21.20 -33.45
CA GLY A 4 18.23 -21.53 -32.06
C GLY A 4 18.91 -20.53 -31.12
N ALA A 5 18.17 -20.03 -30.15
CA ALA A 5 18.72 -19.26 -29.05
C ALA A 5 19.01 -20.21 -27.88
N ALA A 6 20.30 -20.34 -27.57
CA ALA A 6 20.84 -21.19 -26.51
C ALA A 6 20.42 -20.68 -25.12
N LEU A 7 20.06 -21.64 -24.27
CA LEU A 7 19.75 -21.47 -22.86
C LEU A 7 21.08 -21.36 -22.08
N THR A 8 21.47 -20.16 -21.64
CA THR A 8 22.65 -19.99 -20.75
C THR A 8 22.25 -20.25 -19.30
N LEU A 9 22.35 -21.52 -18.91
CA LEU A 9 22.49 -21.95 -17.51
C LEU A 9 23.70 -21.24 -16.88
N HIS A 10 23.47 -20.39 -15.90
CA HIS A 10 24.52 -19.94 -14.99
C HIS A 10 24.57 -20.90 -13.80
N GLY A 11 25.33 -21.99 -13.95
CA GLY A 11 25.79 -22.79 -12.83
C GLY A 11 26.79 -21.98 -12.00
N GLN A 12 26.52 -21.80 -10.71
CA GLN A 12 27.54 -21.35 -9.76
C GLN A 12 28.33 -22.59 -9.34
N GLU A 13 29.46 -22.82 -10.01
CA GLU A 13 30.42 -23.83 -9.60
C GLU A 13 31.13 -23.32 -8.34
N ALA A 14 30.88 -24.00 -7.23
CA ALA A 14 31.52 -23.73 -5.96
C ALA A 14 33.00 -24.12 -6.05
N ALA A 15 33.88 -23.14 -6.23
CA ALA A 15 35.31 -23.34 -6.06
C ALA A 15 35.60 -23.69 -4.58
N PRO A 16 36.38 -24.74 -4.29
CA PRO A 16 36.81 -24.99 -2.92
C PRO A 16 37.74 -23.85 -2.47
N PRO A 17 37.59 -23.32 -1.24
CA PRO A 17 38.55 -22.36 -0.71
C PRO A 17 39.85 -23.10 -0.40
N SER A 18 40.83 -23.00 -1.29
CA SER A 18 42.23 -23.33 -0.99
C SER A 18 42.79 -22.23 -0.08
N VAL A 19 42.51 -22.33 1.22
CA VAL A 19 43.18 -21.51 2.24
C VAL A 19 44.48 -22.22 2.61
N ASP A 20 45.59 -21.69 2.11
CA ASP A 20 46.94 -22.08 2.53
C ASP A 20 47.15 -21.62 3.99
N LEU A 21 47.16 -22.58 4.92
CA LEU A 21 47.53 -22.37 6.32
C LEU A 21 49.07 -22.44 6.45
N TYR A 22 49.76 -21.39 5.98
CA TYR A 22 51.15 -21.15 6.38
C TYR A 22 51.27 -19.82 7.13
N GLN A 23 51.50 -19.96 8.43
CA GLN A 23 51.74 -18.89 9.38
C GLN A 23 53.19 -18.39 9.23
N PRO A 24 53.44 -17.10 8.95
CA PRO A 24 54.74 -16.51 9.25
C PRO A 24 54.77 -16.16 10.75
N GLU A 25 55.71 -16.74 11.49
CA GLU A 25 56.04 -16.35 12.86
C GLU A 25 56.40 -14.85 12.90
N VAL A 26 55.50 -14.04 13.44
CA VAL A 26 55.76 -12.64 13.77
C VAL A 26 56.09 -12.55 15.27
N PRO A 27 57.21 -11.91 15.67
CA PRO A 27 57.60 -11.82 17.08
C PRO A 27 56.62 -10.97 17.89
N ALA A 28 56.36 -11.42 19.12
CA ALA A 28 55.35 -10.90 20.04
C ALA A 28 55.43 -9.38 20.26
N THR A 29 54.31 -8.70 20.03
CA THR A 29 54.07 -7.30 20.43
C THR A 29 53.26 -7.31 21.74
N PRO A 30 53.59 -6.49 22.76
CA PRO A 30 52.93 -6.56 24.07
C PRO A 30 51.45 -6.15 24.03
N SER A 31 50.62 -6.92 24.74
CA SER A 31 49.17 -6.74 24.86
C SER A 31 48.78 -5.38 25.47
N PRO A 32 47.80 -4.64 24.91
CA PRO A 32 47.21 -3.49 25.57
C PRO A 32 46.34 -3.92 26.78
N PRO A 33 46.13 -3.04 27.78
CA PRO A 33 45.40 -3.37 29.00
C PRO A 33 43.90 -3.60 28.76
N PRO A 34 43.25 -4.47 29.55
CA PRO A 34 41.86 -4.86 29.39
C PRO A 34 40.94 -3.76 29.93
N ASN A 35 40.57 -2.80 29.09
CA ASN A 35 39.54 -1.83 29.45
C ASN A 35 38.52 -1.72 28.32
N GLY A 36 37.73 -2.79 28.18
CA GLY A 36 36.52 -2.83 27.35
C GLY A 36 35.36 -3.36 28.21
N PRO A 37 34.10 -2.94 27.94
CA PRO A 37 32.94 -3.42 28.69
C PRO A 37 32.92 -4.96 28.67
N ALA A 38 32.69 -5.57 29.84
CA ALA A 38 32.68 -7.02 30.00
C ALA A 38 31.76 -7.66 28.96
N LEU A 39 32.35 -8.49 28.09
CA LEU A 39 31.62 -9.31 27.14
C LEU A 39 30.63 -10.18 27.93
N PRO A 40 29.36 -10.27 27.53
CA PRO A 40 28.39 -11.09 28.23
C PRO A 40 28.85 -12.55 28.20
N GLU A 41 28.84 -13.18 29.37
CA GLU A 41 29.19 -14.60 29.52
C GLU A 41 28.23 -15.45 28.68
N LEU A 42 28.73 -16.49 28.02
CA LEU A 42 27.95 -17.38 27.14
C LEU A 42 26.67 -17.93 27.80
N SER A 43 26.69 -18.11 29.13
CA SER A 43 25.52 -18.54 29.90
C SER A 43 24.38 -17.52 29.92
N GLN A 44 24.67 -16.22 29.82
CA GLN A 44 23.64 -15.17 29.74
C GLN A 44 22.97 -15.14 28.37
N LEU A 45 23.72 -15.48 27.31
CA LEU A 45 23.19 -15.64 25.97
C LEU A 45 22.21 -16.82 25.91
N ASP A 46 22.59 -17.98 26.47
CA ASP A 46 21.73 -19.18 26.50
C ASP A 46 20.39 -18.93 27.23
N GLU A 47 20.42 -18.25 28.37
CA GLU A 47 19.20 -17.85 29.11
C GLU A 47 18.32 -16.84 28.35
N THR A 48 18.91 -16.07 27.43
CA THR A 48 18.17 -15.15 26.57
C THR A 48 17.45 -15.89 25.44
N PHE A 49 18.03 -16.98 24.93
CA PHE A 49 17.40 -17.85 23.92
C PHE A 49 16.37 -18.83 24.50
N LYS A 50 16.50 -19.21 25.78
CA LYS A 50 15.51 -20.04 26.49
C LYS A 50 14.18 -19.35 26.78
N LYS A 51 14.12 -18.02 26.66
CA LYS A 51 12.86 -17.28 26.67
C LYS A 51 12.35 -17.23 25.23
N PRO A 52 11.45 -18.13 24.80
CA PRO A 52 10.87 -18.01 23.48
C PRO A 52 10.10 -16.68 23.46
N LYS A 53 10.64 -15.69 22.75
CA LYS A 53 9.88 -14.50 22.38
C LYS A 53 8.76 -15.04 21.50
N SER A 54 7.57 -15.21 22.08
CA SER A 54 6.47 -15.88 21.40
C SER A 54 6.13 -15.05 20.17
N LEU A 55 6.59 -15.50 19.01
CA LEU A 55 6.37 -14.81 17.75
C LEU A 55 4.90 -14.88 17.33
N GLY A 56 3.98 -15.47 18.09
CA GLY A 56 2.60 -15.75 17.67
C GLY A 56 1.95 -14.62 16.85
N LYS A 57 1.84 -13.42 17.42
CA LYS A 57 1.26 -12.27 16.69
C LYS A 57 2.10 -11.80 15.50
N GLU A 58 3.42 -11.72 15.69
CA GLU A 58 4.35 -11.26 14.65
C GLU A 58 4.44 -12.24 13.47
N ALA A 59 4.36 -13.54 13.75
CA ALA A 59 4.35 -14.63 12.78
C ALA A 59 3.03 -14.63 11.99
N ASP A 60 1.90 -14.40 12.65
CA ASP A 60 0.60 -14.26 11.98
C ASP A 60 0.57 -13.03 11.07
N GLU A 61 1.09 -11.89 11.53
CA GLU A 61 1.24 -10.68 10.71
C GLU A 61 2.17 -10.90 9.51
N LEU A 62 3.31 -11.56 9.70
CA LEU A 62 4.25 -11.91 8.62
C LEU A 62 3.62 -12.85 7.59
N ARG A 63 2.80 -13.80 8.06
CA ARG A 63 2.06 -14.72 7.19
C ARG A 63 1.05 -13.97 6.35
N LEU A 64 0.22 -13.12 6.96
CA LEU A 64 -0.75 -12.28 6.24
C LEU A 64 -0.08 -11.36 5.24
N HIS A 65 1.03 -10.73 5.61
CA HIS A 65 1.78 -9.84 4.73
C HIS A 65 2.37 -10.58 3.53
N THR A 66 2.90 -11.79 3.75
CA THR A 66 3.42 -12.65 2.69
C THR A 66 2.30 -13.06 1.72
N GLU A 67 1.16 -13.49 2.26
CA GLU A 67 -0.03 -13.85 1.46
C GLU A 67 -0.47 -12.65 0.60
N TRP A 68 -0.53 -11.46 1.19
CA TRP A 68 -0.92 -10.24 0.47
C TRP A 68 0.02 -9.90 -0.69
N ARG A 69 1.34 -9.99 -0.46
CA ARG A 69 2.35 -9.76 -1.52
C ARG A 69 2.21 -10.77 -2.64
N GLN A 70 2.06 -12.06 -2.30
CA GLN A 70 1.92 -13.12 -3.30
C GLN A 70 0.64 -12.94 -4.12
N LEU A 71 -0.48 -12.60 -3.48
CA LEU A 71 -1.76 -12.33 -4.15
C LEU A 71 -1.65 -11.18 -5.13
N LYS A 72 -1.05 -10.05 -4.73
CA LYS A 72 -0.82 -8.90 -5.61
C LYS A 72 0.03 -9.27 -6.81
N ASN A 73 1.16 -9.95 -6.58
CA ASN A 73 2.07 -10.33 -7.67
C ASN A 73 1.39 -11.26 -8.68
N ARG A 74 0.60 -12.25 -8.22
CA ARG A 74 -0.15 -13.15 -9.10
C ARG A 74 -1.24 -12.42 -9.87
N THR A 75 -2.03 -11.58 -9.19
CA THR A 75 -3.17 -10.88 -9.80
C THR A 75 -2.74 -9.83 -10.83
N VAL A 76 -1.64 -9.10 -10.57
CA VAL A 76 -1.11 -8.12 -11.53
C VAL A 76 -0.59 -8.78 -12.81
N ASN A 77 -0.18 -10.03 -12.72
CA ASN A 77 0.28 -10.83 -13.86
C ASN A 77 -0.86 -11.58 -14.58
N ASP A 78 -2.10 -11.49 -14.09
CA ASP A 78 -3.25 -12.12 -14.75
C ASP A 78 -3.59 -11.39 -16.07
N PRO A 79 -3.73 -12.11 -17.19
CA PRO A 79 -3.96 -11.49 -18.49
C PRO A 79 -5.30 -10.76 -18.59
N ALA A 80 -6.35 -11.23 -17.91
CA ALA A 80 -7.65 -10.55 -17.90
C ALA A 80 -7.56 -9.24 -17.13
N VAL A 81 -6.80 -9.20 -16.03
CA VAL A 81 -6.55 -7.98 -15.26
C VAL A 81 -5.76 -6.97 -16.09
N GLN A 82 -4.71 -7.40 -16.79
CA GLN A 82 -3.92 -6.53 -17.67
C GLN A 82 -4.74 -6.00 -18.84
N ALA A 83 -5.55 -6.84 -19.48
CA ALA A 83 -6.44 -6.45 -20.56
C ALA A 83 -7.47 -5.42 -20.08
N ALA A 84 -8.13 -5.66 -18.94
CA ALA A 84 -9.08 -4.71 -18.37
C ALA A 84 -8.42 -3.37 -18.01
N LYS A 85 -7.19 -3.41 -17.47
CA LYS A 85 -6.41 -2.20 -17.19
C LYS A 85 -6.09 -1.41 -18.46
N ALA A 86 -5.60 -2.09 -19.50
CA ALA A 86 -5.28 -1.47 -20.78
C ALA A 86 -6.53 -0.88 -21.45
N PHE A 87 -7.65 -1.62 -21.42
CA PHE A 87 -8.93 -1.17 -21.94
C PHE A 87 -9.43 0.09 -21.23
N ALA A 88 -9.27 0.16 -19.90
CA ALA A 88 -9.60 1.35 -19.12
C ALA A 88 -8.70 2.55 -19.47
N GLN A 89 -7.41 2.34 -19.71
CA GLN A 89 -6.50 3.42 -20.13
C GLN A 89 -6.76 3.90 -21.56
N ALA A 90 -7.24 3.03 -22.45
CA ALA A 90 -7.60 3.39 -23.82
C ALA A 90 -8.92 4.17 -23.96
N ALA A 91 -9.56 4.57 -22.84
CA ALA A 91 -10.77 5.38 -22.87
C ALA A 91 -10.50 6.77 -23.45
N ARG A 92 -11.41 7.27 -24.29
CA ARG A 92 -11.27 8.59 -24.92
C ARG A 92 -11.84 9.71 -24.07
N THR A 93 -12.77 9.38 -23.18
CA THR A 93 -13.45 10.34 -22.30
C THR A 93 -13.32 9.93 -20.83
N ASP A 94 -13.44 10.91 -19.92
CA ASP A 94 -13.40 10.66 -18.48
C ASP A 94 -14.55 9.75 -18.00
N LEU A 95 -15.75 9.94 -18.56
CA LEU A 95 -16.91 9.11 -18.21
C LEU A 95 -16.68 7.65 -18.60
N GLU A 96 -16.19 7.40 -19.82
CA GLU A 96 -15.78 6.06 -20.26
C GLU A 96 -14.69 5.49 -19.37
N LYS A 97 -13.66 6.28 -19.06
CA LYS A 97 -12.54 5.85 -18.22
C LYS A 97 -13.02 5.39 -16.85
N ARG A 98 -13.91 6.14 -16.21
CA ARG A 98 -14.48 5.77 -14.91
C ARG A 98 -15.31 4.49 -14.98
N ASN A 99 -16.14 4.33 -16.01
CA ASN A 99 -16.92 3.10 -16.20
C ASN A 99 -15.99 1.89 -16.38
N ARG A 100 -15.01 1.98 -17.28
CA ARG A 100 -14.04 0.90 -17.51
C ARG A 100 -13.15 0.65 -16.28
N LEU A 101 -12.83 1.67 -15.47
CA LEU A 101 -12.10 1.50 -14.22
C LEU A 101 -12.93 0.72 -13.18
N ARG A 102 -14.26 0.86 -13.15
CA ARG A 102 -15.11 0.01 -12.30
C ARG A 102 -15.02 -1.44 -12.73
N ASP A 103 -15.08 -1.72 -14.03
CA ASP A 103 -14.94 -3.08 -14.59
C ASP A 103 -13.55 -3.67 -14.30
N TYR A 104 -12.50 -2.85 -14.43
CA TYR A 104 -11.15 -3.22 -14.03
C TYR A 104 -11.07 -3.58 -12.55
N TYR A 105 -11.61 -2.76 -11.63
CA TYR A 105 -11.58 -3.09 -10.21
C TYR A 105 -12.42 -4.31 -9.87
N ASN A 106 -13.57 -4.52 -10.52
CA ASN A 106 -14.35 -5.75 -10.37
C ASN A 106 -13.51 -6.97 -10.74
N THR A 107 -12.91 -6.97 -11.94
CA THR A 107 -12.06 -8.08 -12.41
C THR A 107 -10.85 -8.29 -11.50
N TYR A 108 -10.17 -7.21 -11.11
CA TYR A 108 -8.98 -7.26 -10.25
C TYR A 108 -9.27 -7.91 -8.89
N TYR A 109 -10.33 -7.46 -8.20
CA TYR A 109 -10.67 -7.98 -6.88
C TYR A 109 -11.36 -9.34 -6.93
N GLU A 110 -12.09 -9.67 -8.00
CA GLU A 110 -12.62 -11.01 -8.22
C GLU A 110 -11.48 -12.03 -8.40
N ARG A 111 -10.48 -11.73 -9.24
CA ARG A 111 -9.30 -12.59 -9.40
C ARG A 111 -8.50 -12.72 -8.10
N MET A 112 -8.30 -11.60 -7.39
CA MET A 112 -7.57 -11.62 -6.13
C MET A 112 -8.28 -12.41 -5.04
N SER A 113 -9.62 -12.29 -4.93
CA SER A 113 -10.42 -13.03 -3.94
C SER A 113 -10.58 -14.51 -4.28
N ALA A 114 -10.60 -14.88 -5.56
CA ALA A 114 -10.58 -16.27 -6.01
C ALA A 114 -9.28 -16.99 -5.62
N LEU A 115 -8.14 -16.27 -5.61
CA LEU A 115 -6.84 -16.81 -5.19
C LEU A 115 -6.62 -16.79 -3.68
N ALA A 116 -7.36 -15.93 -2.95
CA ALA A 116 -7.23 -15.81 -1.51
C ALA A 116 -7.76 -17.06 -0.80
N THR A 117 -6.99 -17.56 0.18
CA THR A 117 -7.41 -18.72 0.97
C THR A 117 -8.05 -18.27 2.29
N SER A 118 -7.50 -17.25 2.92
CA SER A 118 -7.99 -16.73 4.20
C SER A 118 -9.26 -15.88 4.06
N ALA A 119 -10.20 -16.07 4.99
CA ALA A 119 -11.47 -15.32 5.01
C ALA A 119 -11.26 -13.83 5.37
N GLU A 120 -10.28 -13.53 6.23
CA GLU A 120 -9.91 -12.17 6.63
C GLU A 120 -9.45 -11.33 5.43
N ILE A 121 -8.62 -11.93 4.56
CA ILE A 121 -8.17 -11.28 3.32
C ILE A 121 -9.34 -11.03 2.38
N LYS A 122 -10.25 -12.00 2.19
CA LYS A 122 -11.42 -11.81 1.34
C LYS A 122 -12.29 -10.64 1.81
N LEU A 123 -12.50 -10.52 3.12
CA LEU A 123 -13.24 -9.39 3.70
C LEU A 123 -12.51 -8.06 3.46
N ALA A 124 -11.19 -8.02 3.68
CA ALA A 124 -10.39 -6.84 3.44
C ALA A 124 -10.40 -6.42 1.95
N LEU A 125 -10.40 -7.39 1.03
CA LEU A 125 -10.47 -7.15 -0.42
C LEU A 125 -11.80 -6.50 -0.84
N GLU A 126 -12.93 -6.94 -0.28
CA GLU A 126 -14.23 -6.29 -0.55
C GLU A 126 -14.29 -4.86 -0.04
N ALA A 127 -13.71 -4.59 1.14
CA ALA A 127 -13.58 -3.23 1.66
C ALA A 127 -12.70 -2.34 0.75
N LEU A 128 -11.57 -2.87 0.28
CA LEU A 128 -10.67 -2.17 -0.64
C LEU A 128 -11.31 -1.92 -2.02
N LYS A 129 -12.06 -2.90 -2.54
CA LYS A 129 -12.85 -2.76 -3.76
C LYS A 129 -13.84 -1.61 -3.63
N THR A 130 -14.62 -1.60 -2.55
CA THR A 130 -15.61 -0.56 -2.28
C THR A 130 -14.95 0.82 -2.17
N SER A 131 -13.83 0.90 -1.47
CA SER A 131 -13.02 2.13 -1.36
C SER A 131 -12.56 2.64 -2.73
N HIS A 132 -11.94 1.78 -3.55
CA HIS A 132 -11.47 2.15 -4.89
C HIS A 132 -12.61 2.59 -5.82
N GLN A 133 -13.75 1.91 -5.78
CA GLN A 133 -14.92 2.30 -6.57
C GLN A 133 -15.53 3.62 -6.08
N GLY A 134 -15.51 3.88 -4.77
CA GLY A 134 -15.93 5.14 -4.17
C GLY A 134 -15.12 6.33 -4.69
N LEU A 135 -13.80 6.17 -4.87
CA LEU A 135 -12.92 7.21 -5.42
C LEU A 135 -13.26 7.59 -6.88
N LEU A 136 -13.97 6.72 -7.62
CA LEU A 136 -14.42 7.01 -8.99
C LEU A 136 -15.72 7.82 -9.05
N ALA A 137 -16.43 7.97 -7.92
CA ALA A 137 -17.66 8.75 -7.88
C ALA A 137 -17.32 10.25 -7.95
N GLN A 138 -17.86 10.94 -8.96
CA GLN A 138 -17.73 12.39 -9.01
C GLN A 138 -18.80 13.05 -8.13
N PRO A 139 -18.44 14.10 -7.36
CA PRO A 139 -19.42 14.91 -6.67
C PRO A 139 -20.35 15.59 -7.69
N ARG A 140 -21.64 15.67 -7.35
CA ARG A 140 -22.64 16.27 -8.24
C ARG A 140 -22.47 17.78 -8.23
N VAL A 141 -21.93 18.33 -9.32
CA VAL A 141 -21.64 19.77 -9.47
C VAL A 141 -22.91 20.60 -9.67
N ARG A 142 -24.00 19.97 -10.10
CA ARG A 142 -25.28 20.65 -10.32
C ARG A 142 -26.20 20.40 -9.14
N PRO A 143 -26.70 21.45 -8.45
CA PRO A 143 -27.79 21.28 -7.52
C PRO A 143 -28.95 20.63 -8.26
N THR A 144 -29.59 19.67 -7.61
CA THR A 144 -30.87 19.13 -8.06
C THR A 144 -31.83 20.30 -8.20
N PRO A 145 -32.51 20.48 -9.35
CA PRO A 145 -33.53 21.50 -9.44
C PRO A 145 -34.61 21.16 -8.42
N ASP A 146 -34.77 22.02 -7.42
CA ASP A 146 -35.92 21.95 -6.54
C ASP A 146 -37.16 22.08 -7.41
N THR A 147 -38.01 21.06 -7.43
CA THR A 147 -39.30 21.07 -8.14
C THR A 147 -40.33 21.99 -7.46
N SER A 148 -39.92 22.83 -6.50
CA SER A 148 -40.71 23.95 -6.01
C SER A 148 -40.70 25.03 -7.08
N THR A 149 -41.71 24.99 -7.95
CA THR A 149 -42.08 26.06 -8.87
C THR A 149 -42.02 27.41 -8.14
N PRO A 150 -41.14 28.36 -8.50
CA PRO A 150 -41.23 29.69 -7.96
C PRO A 150 -42.50 30.33 -8.55
N THR A 151 -43.54 30.49 -7.72
CA THR A 151 -44.71 31.31 -8.05
C THR A 151 -44.20 32.74 -8.34
N PRO A 152 -44.43 33.30 -9.54
CA PRO A 152 -44.07 34.68 -9.80
C PRO A 152 -45.00 35.60 -9.00
N THR A 153 -44.48 36.22 -7.94
CA THR A 153 -45.17 37.31 -7.25
C THR A 153 -45.10 38.56 -8.12
N PRO A 154 -46.23 39.20 -8.48
CA PRO A 154 -46.22 40.40 -9.31
C PRO A 154 -45.55 41.57 -8.58
N SER A 155 -44.70 42.28 -9.32
CA SER A 155 -44.03 43.52 -8.94
C SER A 155 -45.07 44.60 -8.59
N GLY A 156 -44.97 45.16 -7.38
CA GLY A 156 -45.82 46.25 -6.92
C GLY A 156 -45.22 47.00 -5.72
N THR A 157 -44.48 48.07 -6.02
CA THR A 157 -44.31 49.31 -5.22
C THR A 157 -43.48 49.24 -3.90
N PRO A 158 -42.65 50.27 -3.58
CA PRO A 158 -41.57 50.16 -2.60
C PRO A 158 -41.90 50.80 -1.23
N ALA A 159 -41.45 50.16 -0.13
CA ALA A 159 -41.11 50.74 1.18
C ALA A 159 -40.81 49.62 2.20
N PRO A 160 -40.21 49.89 3.39
CA PRO A 160 -39.11 50.78 3.74
C PRO A 160 -37.94 50.00 4.41
N LYS A 161 -36.80 50.68 4.59
CA LYS A 161 -35.59 50.15 5.26
C LYS A 161 -35.86 49.62 6.67
N GLN A 162 -35.37 48.41 6.97
CA GLN A 162 -35.21 47.85 8.31
C GLN A 162 -33.79 47.25 8.46
N PRO A 163 -33.22 47.22 9.68
CA PRO A 163 -31.81 47.52 9.93
C PRO A 163 -30.86 46.31 9.79
N ALA A 164 -29.59 46.64 9.54
CA ALA A 164 -28.48 45.70 9.44
C ALA A 164 -28.34 44.81 10.68
N HIS A 165 -28.67 43.53 10.54
CA HIS A 165 -28.32 42.51 11.53
C HIS A 165 -26.82 42.21 11.45
N LYS A 166 -26.08 42.68 12.47
CA LYS A 166 -24.67 42.37 12.70
C LYS A 166 -24.44 40.85 12.74
N HIS A 167 -23.47 40.38 11.95
CA HIS A 167 -22.98 39.00 12.02
C HIS A 167 -22.36 38.70 13.39
N LYS A 168 -23.05 37.90 14.20
CA LYS A 168 -22.49 37.30 15.42
C LYS A 168 -21.61 36.11 15.00
N LYS A 169 -20.29 36.32 14.97
CA LYS A 169 -19.27 35.29 14.75
C LYS A 169 -19.47 34.18 15.79
N LYS A 170 -20.06 33.05 15.39
CA LYS A 170 -20.24 31.89 16.26
C LYS A 170 -18.92 31.13 16.29
N ASN A 171 -18.27 31.23 17.44
CA ASN A 171 -17.02 30.55 17.78
C ASN A 171 -17.22 29.04 17.61
N ARG A 172 -16.47 28.41 16.69
CA ARG A 172 -16.43 26.95 16.55
C ARG A 172 -15.66 26.40 17.76
N LYS A 173 -16.39 26.03 18.81
CA LYS A 173 -15.86 25.16 19.85
C LYS A 173 -15.46 23.84 19.21
N SER A 174 -14.21 23.47 19.40
CA SER A 174 -13.66 22.15 19.15
C SER A 174 -14.50 21.11 19.87
N TRP A 175 -14.89 20.05 19.15
CA TRP A 175 -15.38 18.82 19.74
C TRP A 175 -14.39 17.72 19.37
N PHE A 176 -13.58 17.35 20.35
CA PHE A 176 -12.85 16.09 20.45
C PHE A 176 -13.83 14.92 20.63
N GLY A 177 -13.83 13.92 19.74
CA GLY A 177 -14.52 12.66 20.06
C GLY A 177 -14.82 11.80 18.86
N GLY A 178 -13.91 10.87 18.56
CA GLY A 178 -14.10 9.88 17.50
C GLY A 178 -12.83 9.09 17.24
N GLN A 179 -12.27 8.52 18.29
CA GLN A 179 -11.13 7.61 18.25
C GLN A 179 -11.59 6.30 17.61
N PHE A 180 -11.62 6.25 16.28
CA PHE A 180 -11.46 4.98 15.59
C PHE A 180 -9.96 4.71 15.57
N ALA A 181 -9.56 3.64 16.25
CA ALA A 181 -8.23 3.09 16.18
C ALA A 181 -7.91 2.83 14.70
N THR A 182 -7.14 3.73 14.11
CA THR A 182 -6.46 3.52 12.84
C THR A 182 -5.52 2.34 13.02
N PRO A 183 -5.66 1.21 12.30
CA PRO A 183 -4.51 0.36 12.11
C PRO A 183 -3.44 1.22 11.44
N HIS A 184 -2.25 1.12 12.01
CA HIS A 184 -1.06 1.88 11.72
C HIS A 184 -0.90 2.23 10.24
N SER A 185 -0.52 3.48 10.01
CA SER A 185 0.05 4.01 8.77
C SER A 185 0.92 2.96 8.08
N MET A 186 0.36 2.27 7.10
CA MET A 186 1.13 1.53 6.12
C MET A 186 1.49 2.56 5.06
N GLU A 187 2.53 3.34 5.33
CA GLU A 187 3.19 4.17 4.32
C GLU A 187 3.66 3.22 3.22
N TYR A 188 2.83 3.09 2.18
CA TYR A 188 3.23 2.45 0.94
C TYR A 188 4.24 3.37 0.26
N SER A 189 5.52 3.18 0.57
CA SER A 189 6.62 3.82 -0.13
C SER A 189 6.61 3.33 -1.58
N TYR A 190 5.94 4.10 -2.45
CA TYR A 190 5.96 3.92 -3.88
C TYR A 190 7.27 4.50 -4.42
N THR A 191 8.36 3.74 -4.31
CA THR A 191 9.59 4.06 -5.03
C THR A 191 9.37 3.70 -6.51
N HIS A 192 8.93 4.70 -7.28
CA HIS A 192 9.09 4.68 -8.73
C HIS A 192 10.59 4.73 -9.02
N ARG A 193 11.24 3.57 -9.16
CA ARG A 193 12.54 3.49 -9.80
C ARG A 193 12.30 3.66 -11.30
N VAL A 194 12.37 4.92 -11.73
CA VAL A 194 12.51 5.28 -13.15
C VAL A 194 13.83 4.67 -13.62
N TYR A 195 13.75 3.51 -14.27
CA TYR A 195 14.85 3.05 -15.12
C TYR A 195 14.78 3.85 -16.41
N GLY A 196 15.49 4.97 -16.43
CA GLY A 196 16.00 5.55 -17.67
C GLY A 196 17.30 4.84 -18.02
N ALA A 197 17.36 4.25 -19.21
CA ALA A 197 18.60 3.97 -19.93
C ALA A 197 18.27 3.73 -21.42
N PHE A 198 18.63 4.72 -22.24
CA PHE A 198 19.28 4.61 -23.55
C PHE A 198 19.09 3.30 -24.35
N VAL A 199 18.43 3.41 -25.51
CA VAL A 199 19.03 3.25 -26.86
C VAL A 199 18.35 4.25 -27.80
#